data_AF-A0A7C4H838-F1
#
_entry.id   AF-A0A7C4H838-F1
#
_cell.length_a   1.000
_cell.length_b   1.000
_cell.length_c   1.000
_cell.angle_alpha   90.00
_cell.angle_beta   90.00
_cell.angle_gamma   90.00
#
_symmetry.space_group_name_H-M   'P 1'
#
loop_
_entity.id
_entity.type
_entity.pdbx_description
1 polymer ?
#
loop_
_entity_poly.entity_id
_entity_poly.type
_entity_poly.pdbx_seq_one_letter_code
_entity_poly.pdbx_strand_id
1 'polypeptide(L)'
;MSEKKPPIVKPHSHEGVYFVILGGKRRLATKNISPGFKVYGEDLVEYKGEEYRLWDPNRSKLAAAILKNLEKVPIKSGYKVLYLGAATGTTPSHVADLVEKNGVVFCVEFAPRAMRELVIVCEKKGNMVPVMADARYPEKYSMILDEVDTIY
;
A
#
# COMPACT_ATOMS: atom_id res chain seq x y z
N MET A 1 15.37 32.20 5.86
CA MET A 1 14.32 31.16 5.89
C MET A 1 14.27 30.55 4.49
N SER A 2 14.78 29.33 4.28
CA SER A 2 14.86 28.75 2.94
C SER A 2 13.44 28.43 2.45
N GLU A 3 13.01 29.08 1.37
CA GLU A 3 11.75 28.77 0.69
C GLU A 3 11.75 27.28 0.30
N LYS A 4 10.91 26.49 0.97
CA LYS A 4 10.71 25.10 0.58
C LYS A 4 10.04 25.11 -0.79
N LYS A 5 10.79 24.72 -1.83
CA LYS A 5 10.24 24.50 -3.16
C LYS A 5 9.00 23.60 -3.07
N PRO A 6 7.92 23.91 -3.81
CA PRO A 6 6.70 23.12 -3.79
C PRO A 6 6.99 21.68 -4.26
N PRO A 7 6.21 20.70 -3.78
CA PRO A 7 6.37 19.32 -4.22
C PRO A 7 6.10 19.19 -5.72
N ILE A 8 6.86 18.32 -6.38
CA ILE A 8 6.58 17.91 -7.76
C ILE A 8 6.32 16.41 -7.74
N VAL A 9 5.19 15.98 -8.31
CA VAL A 9 4.85 14.56 -8.45
C VAL A 9 5.03 14.16 -9.91
N LYS A 10 5.69 13.03 -10.14
CA LYS A 10 5.90 12.42 -11.47
C LYS A 10 5.51 10.94 -11.43
N PRO A 11 4.86 10.38 -12.46
CA PRO A 11 4.60 8.94 -12.51
C PRO A 11 5.91 8.16 -12.58
N HIS A 12 5.92 6.98 -11.94
CA HIS A 12 6.94 5.94 -12.15
C HIS A 12 6.62 5.16 -13.44
N SER A 13 7.55 4.33 -13.90
CA SER A 13 7.30 3.34 -14.97
C SER A 13 6.31 2.24 -14.57
N HIS A 14 6.01 2.09 -13.27
CA HIS A 14 5.02 1.13 -12.78
C HIS A 14 3.74 1.87 -12.48
N GLU A 15 2.63 1.29 -12.91
CA GLU A 15 1.28 1.82 -12.70
C GLU A 15 0.98 2.05 -11.21
N GLY A 16 0.30 3.16 -10.89
CA GLY A 16 -0.06 3.53 -9.51
C GLY A 16 1.10 4.00 -8.62
N VAL A 17 2.35 3.88 -9.09
CA VAL A 17 3.55 4.31 -8.36
C VAL A 17 4.03 5.67 -8.86
N TYR A 18 4.45 6.52 -7.93
CA TYR A 18 4.88 7.88 -8.22
C TYR A 18 6.22 8.20 -7.56
N PHE A 19 6.92 9.17 -8.15
CA PHE A 19 8.01 9.89 -7.51
C PHE A 19 7.54 11.27 -7.05
N VAL A 20 7.72 11.54 -5.76
CA VAL A 20 7.58 12.88 -5.18
C VAL A 20 8.98 13.49 -5.03
N ILE A 21 9.16 14.70 -5.56
CA ILE A 21 10.37 15.50 -5.39
C ILE A 21 10.04 16.60 -4.37
N LEU A 22 10.57 16.47 -3.16
CA LEU A 22 10.36 17.41 -2.06
C LEU A 22 11.72 17.81 -1.47
N GLY A 23 11.98 19.12 -1.38
CA GLY A 23 13.27 19.62 -0.84
C GLY A 23 14.49 19.09 -1.60
N GLY A 24 14.38 18.88 -2.91
CA GLY A 24 15.45 18.33 -3.76
C GLY A 24 15.65 16.81 -3.64
N LYS A 25 14.90 16.12 -2.79
CA LYS A 25 14.99 14.66 -2.61
C LYS A 25 13.86 13.95 -3.34
N ARG A 26 14.20 12.89 -4.08
CA ARG A 26 13.23 11.99 -4.71
C ARG A 26 12.79 10.91 -3.71
N ARG A 27 11.48 10.65 -3.63
CA ARG A 27 10.84 9.65 -2.76
C ARG A 27 9.79 8.89 -3.56
N LEU A 28 9.62 7.59 -3.28
CA LEU A 28 8.48 6.85 -3.82
C LEU A 28 7.20 7.28 -3.11
N ALA A 29 6.07 7.14 -3.80
CA ALA A 29 4.75 7.41 -3.28
C ALA A 29 3.67 6.59 -4.00
N THR A 30 2.54 6.44 -3.34
CA THR A 30 1.27 5.97 -3.93
C THR A 30 0.23 7.07 -3.84
N LYS A 31 -0.78 7.05 -4.73
CA LYS A 31 -1.93 7.94 -4.64
C LYS A 31 -2.82 7.50 -3.48
N ASN A 32 -3.12 8.36 -2.52
CA ASN A 32 -3.89 7.99 -1.34
C ASN A 32 -5.38 7.87 -1.68
N ILE A 33 -5.94 6.66 -1.57
CA ILE A 33 -7.38 6.44 -1.79
C ILE A 33 -8.25 6.84 -0.59
N SER A 34 -7.61 7.10 0.57
CA SER A 34 -8.24 7.54 1.82
C SER A 34 -7.61 8.87 2.29
N PRO A 35 -7.98 10.01 1.68
CA PRO A 35 -7.34 11.30 1.95
C PRO A 35 -7.31 11.68 3.44
N GLY A 36 -6.19 12.27 3.89
CA GLY A 36 -5.95 12.68 5.27
C GLY A 36 -5.57 11.54 6.23
N PHE A 37 -5.69 10.27 5.80
CA PHE A 37 -5.35 9.13 6.64
C PHE A 37 -3.90 8.67 6.43
N LYS A 38 -3.12 8.68 7.52
CA LYS A 38 -1.77 8.11 7.60
C LYS A 38 -1.82 6.77 8.31
N VAL A 39 -1.01 5.80 7.87
CA VAL A 39 -1.00 4.45 8.47
C VAL A 39 0.11 4.29 9.51
N TYR A 40 1.33 4.71 9.19
CA TYR A 40 2.50 4.50 10.05
C TYR A 40 3.27 5.79 10.32
N GLY A 41 2.66 6.93 10.05
CA GLY A 41 3.23 8.27 10.23
C GLY A 41 3.98 8.82 9.03
N GLU A 42 3.81 8.22 7.85
CA GLU A 42 4.34 8.72 6.59
C GLU A 42 3.81 10.13 6.25
N ASP A 43 4.58 10.88 5.47
CA ASP A 43 4.15 12.19 5.01
C ASP A 43 3.10 12.07 3.91
N LEU A 44 2.11 12.95 3.98
CA LEU A 44 1.10 13.18 2.95
C LEU A 44 1.52 14.40 2.14
N VAL A 45 1.37 14.32 0.82
CA VAL A 45 1.74 15.37 -0.10
C VAL A 45 0.54 15.65 -1.00
N GLU A 46 -0.01 16.84 -0.90
CA GLU A 46 -1.05 17.32 -1.80
C GLU A 46 -0.41 17.89 -3.07
N TYR A 47 -0.89 17.45 -4.24
CA TYR A 47 -0.43 17.95 -5.53
C TYR A 47 -1.55 17.88 -6.55
N LYS A 48 -1.93 19.05 -7.08
CA LYS A 48 -3.00 19.22 -8.09
C LYS A 48 -4.35 18.59 -7.68
N GLY A 49 -4.74 18.78 -6.42
CA GLY A 49 -6.02 18.29 -5.89
C GLY A 49 -6.06 16.80 -5.56
N GLU A 50 -4.91 16.12 -5.65
CA GLU A 50 -4.76 14.71 -5.28
C GLU A 50 -3.76 14.57 -4.13
N GLU A 51 -4.02 13.63 -3.22
CA GLU A 51 -3.14 13.36 -2.08
C GLU A 51 -2.27 12.13 -2.37
N TYR A 52 -0.99 12.22 -2.06
CA TYR A 52 0.00 11.15 -2.22
C TYR A 52 0.62 10.80 -0.88
N ARG A 53 0.85 9.51 -0.65
CA ARG A 53 1.52 8.99 0.55
C ARG A 53 2.96 8.61 0.23
N LEU A 54 3.92 9.15 0.98
CA LEU A 54 5.32 8.74 0.81
C LEU A 54 5.51 7.29 1.23
N TRP A 55 6.18 6.51 0.37
CA TRP A 55 6.41 5.09 0.57
C TRP A 55 7.87 4.83 0.96
N ASP A 56 8.09 4.37 2.19
CA ASP A 56 9.43 4.18 2.74
C ASP A 56 10.02 2.80 2.35
N PRO A 57 11.09 2.75 1.54
CA PRO A 57 11.75 1.49 1.16
C PRO A 57 12.41 0.75 2.34
N ASN A 58 12.72 1.42 3.44
CA ASN A 58 13.28 0.74 4.63
C ASN A 58 12.20 -0.02 5.43
N ARG A 59 10.92 0.28 5.18
CA ARG A 59 9.78 -0.37 5.83
C ARG A 59 8.98 -1.28 4.89
N SER A 60 9.28 -1.25 3.59
CA SER A 60 8.57 -2.01 2.58
C SER A 60 9.51 -2.66 1.58
N LYS A 61 9.50 -4.00 1.57
CA LYS A 61 10.26 -4.81 0.61
C LYS A 61 9.85 -4.52 -0.83
N LEU A 62 8.56 -4.29 -1.09
CA LEU A 62 8.06 -3.94 -2.42
C LEU A 62 8.60 -2.58 -2.88
N ALA A 63 8.54 -1.55 -2.03
CA ALA A 63 9.14 -0.25 -2.36
C ALA A 63 10.65 -0.34 -2.59
N ALA A 64 11.36 -1.11 -1.76
CA ALA A 64 12.80 -1.35 -1.93
C ALA A 64 13.08 -2.05 -3.28
N ALA A 65 12.31 -3.07 -3.64
CA ALA A 65 12.44 -3.78 -4.90
C ALA A 65 12.16 -2.86 -6.11
N ILE A 66 11.11 -2.04 -6.05
CA ILE A 66 10.81 -1.04 -7.08
C ILE A 66 11.99 -0.06 -7.25
N LEU A 67 12.57 0.46 -6.16
CA LEU A 67 13.75 1.32 -6.22
C LEU A 67 15.00 0.61 -6.76
N LYS A 68 15.06 -0.71 -6.68
CA LYS A 68 16.11 -1.56 -7.24
C LYS A 68 15.80 -2.02 -8.67
N ASN A 69 14.87 -1.36 -9.34
CA ASN A 69 14.47 -1.61 -10.73
C ASN A 69 13.87 -3.00 -10.96
N LEU A 70 12.99 -3.44 -10.06
CA LEU A 70 12.14 -4.61 -10.29
C LEU A 70 11.46 -4.49 -11.67
N GLU A 71 11.61 -5.49 -12.54
CA GLU A 71 11.13 -5.39 -13.91
C GLU A 71 9.59 -5.26 -14.00
N LYS A 72 8.88 -6.02 -13.16
CA LYS A 72 7.42 -6.08 -13.16
C LYS A 72 6.89 -6.08 -11.73
N VAL A 73 5.98 -5.16 -11.44
CA VAL A 73 5.14 -5.19 -10.24
C VAL A 73 3.86 -5.94 -10.59
N PRO A 74 3.57 -7.11 -9.98
CA PRO A 74 2.43 -7.94 -10.33
C PRO A 74 1.13 -7.46 -9.66
N ILE A 75 0.97 -6.15 -9.47
CA ILE A 75 -0.18 -5.50 -8.82
C ILE A 75 -0.61 -4.36 -9.74
N LYS A 76 -1.90 -4.32 -10.09
CA LYS A 76 -2.49 -3.30 -10.98
C LYS A 76 -3.82 -2.81 -10.43
N SER A 77 -4.33 -1.70 -10.97
CA SER A 77 -5.66 -1.21 -10.63
C SER A 77 -6.71 -2.30 -10.89
N GLY A 78 -7.66 -2.46 -9.97
CA GLY A 78 -8.74 -3.45 -10.04
C GLY A 78 -8.38 -4.86 -9.59
N TYR A 79 -7.11 -5.17 -9.30
CA TYR A 79 -6.72 -6.53 -8.92
C TYR A 79 -7.24 -6.93 -7.54
N LYS A 80 -7.60 -8.21 -7.39
CA LYS A 80 -7.78 -8.90 -6.12
C LYS A 80 -6.43 -9.48 -5.68
N VAL A 81 -5.89 -8.99 -4.57
CA VAL A 81 -4.56 -9.36 -4.07
C VAL A 81 -4.72 -10.14 -2.76
N LEU A 82 -4.11 -11.32 -2.68
CA LEU A 82 -3.90 -12.01 -1.41
C LEU A 82 -2.56 -11.59 -0.82
N TYR A 83 -2.57 -10.86 0.29
CA TYR A 83 -1.38 -10.41 1.00
C TYR A 83 -1.12 -11.31 2.22
N LEU A 84 0.00 -12.03 2.21
CA LEU A 84 0.39 -12.97 3.25
C LEU A 84 1.35 -12.33 4.26
N GLY A 85 0.97 -12.32 5.55
CA GLY A 85 1.76 -11.67 6.59
C GLY A 85 1.62 -10.16 6.54
N ALA A 86 0.37 -9.68 6.62
CA ALA A 86 0.03 -8.27 6.51
C ALA A 86 0.54 -7.40 7.68
N ALA A 87 0.90 -8.03 8.81
CA ALA A 87 1.32 -7.37 10.04
C ALA A 87 0.34 -6.24 10.41
N THR A 88 0.85 -5.03 10.66
CA THR A 88 0.04 -3.85 11.02
C THR A 88 -0.49 -3.06 9.82
N GLY A 89 -0.41 -3.60 8.60
CA GLY A 89 -0.98 -2.95 7.40
C GLY A 89 -0.11 -1.89 6.72
N THR A 90 1.16 -1.72 7.10
CA THR A 90 2.09 -0.73 6.51
C THR A 90 2.18 -0.84 4.98
N THR A 91 2.76 -1.93 4.47
CA THR A 91 2.87 -2.16 3.01
C THR A 91 1.53 -2.54 2.36
N PRO A 92 0.67 -3.40 2.95
CA PRO A 92 -0.65 -3.71 2.38
C PRO A 92 -1.49 -2.47 2.11
N SER A 93 -1.38 -1.42 2.92
CA SER A 93 -2.11 -0.17 2.66
C SER A 93 -1.62 0.59 1.42
N HIS A 94 -0.34 0.47 1.04
CA HIS A 94 0.15 0.99 -0.24
C HIS A 94 -0.27 0.08 -1.40
N VAL A 95 -0.30 -1.24 -1.20
CA VAL A 95 -0.89 -2.17 -2.19
C VAL A 95 -2.36 -1.83 -2.44
N ALA A 96 -3.11 -1.50 -1.38
CA ALA A 96 -4.49 -1.03 -1.47
C ALA A 96 -4.63 0.26 -2.28
N ASP A 97 -3.66 1.17 -2.19
CA ASP A 97 -3.62 2.35 -3.07
C ASP A 97 -3.39 1.97 -4.54
N LEU A 98 -2.52 0.98 -4.81
CA LEU A 98 -2.17 0.55 -6.18
C LEU A 98 -3.33 -0.16 -6.89
N VAL A 99 -4.13 -0.96 -6.17
CA VAL A 99 -5.30 -1.64 -6.74
C VAL A 99 -6.52 -0.73 -6.87
N GLU A 100 -6.43 0.49 -6.31
CA GLU A 100 -7.48 1.51 -6.32
C GLU A 100 -8.82 1.02 -5.72
N LYS A 101 -9.88 1.82 -5.86
CA LYS A 101 -11.19 1.54 -5.24
C LYS A 101 -11.92 0.33 -5.83
N ASN A 102 -11.51 -0.13 -7.01
CA ASN A 102 -12.14 -1.25 -7.71
C ASN A 102 -11.47 -2.60 -7.39
N GLY A 103 -10.26 -2.59 -6.83
CA GLY A 103 -9.57 -3.80 -6.39
C GLY A 103 -9.83 -4.11 -4.92
N VAL A 104 -9.27 -5.21 -4.44
CA VAL A 104 -9.37 -5.64 -3.03
C VAL A 104 -8.06 -6.27 -2.57
N VAL A 105 -7.69 -6.04 -1.31
CA VAL A 105 -6.52 -6.66 -0.68
C VAL A 105 -6.96 -7.51 0.51
N PHE A 106 -6.89 -8.83 0.37
CA PHE A 106 -7.12 -9.77 1.47
C PHE A 106 -5.85 -9.88 2.31
N CYS A 107 -5.90 -9.42 3.54
CA CYS A 107 -4.74 -9.27 4.42
C CYS A 107 -4.71 -10.39 5.46
N VAL A 108 -3.94 -11.44 5.20
CA VAL A 108 -3.78 -12.57 6.13
C VAL A 108 -2.76 -12.20 7.21
N GLU A 109 -3.17 -12.27 8.47
CA GLU A 109 -2.29 -12.08 9.62
C GLU A 109 -2.74 -12.98 10.78
N PHE A 110 -1.77 -13.59 11.45
CA PHE A 110 -2.02 -14.54 12.54
C PHE A 110 -1.90 -13.87 13.92
N ALA A 111 -1.01 -12.88 14.07
CA ALA A 111 -0.71 -12.27 15.35
C ALA A 111 -1.86 -11.36 15.84
N PRO A 112 -2.52 -11.66 16.98
CA PRO A 112 -3.68 -10.89 17.43
C PRO A 112 -3.38 -9.40 17.67
N ARG A 113 -2.16 -9.08 18.13
CA ARG A 113 -1.75 -7.68 18.35
C ARG A 113 -1.64 -6.92 17.04
N ALA A 114 -1.01 -7.51 16.02
CA ALA A 114 -0.87 -6.88 14.72
C ALA A 114 -2.24 -6.73 14.04
N MET A 115 -3.11 -7.74 14.20
CA MET A 115 -4.46 -7.74 13.68
C MET A 115 -5.30 -6.55 14.18
N ARG A 116 -5.18 -6.17 15.46
CA ARG A 116 -5.90 -4.99 16.01
C ARG A 116 -5.58 -3.72 15.24
N GLU A 117 -4.31 -3.48 14.94
CA GLU A 117 -3.88 -2.31 14.15
C GLU A 117 -4.32 -2.43 12.69
N LEU A 118 -4.21 -3.64 12.12
CA LEU A 118 -4.63 -3.92 10.74
C LEU A 118 -6.12 -3.63 10.52
N VAL A 119 -6.99 -4.02 11.44
CA VAL A 119 -8.44 -3.77 11.34
C VAL A 119 -8.74 -2.28 11.19
N ILE A 120 -8.08 -1.42 11.99
CA ILE A 120 -8.25 0.04 11.90
C ILE A 120 -7.85 0.56 10.52
N VAL A 121 -6.75 0.04 9.96
CA VAL A 121 -6.30 0.41 8.61
C VAL A 121 -7.32 -0.04 7.56
N CYS A 122 -7.85 -1.26 7.69
CA CYS A 122 -8.85 -1.81 6.77
C CYS A 122 -10.15 -0.99 6.77
N GLU A 123 -10.64 -0.61 7.95
CA GLU A 123 -11.84 0.24 8.11
C GLU A 123 -11.68 1.59 7.39
N LYS A 124 -10.47 2.18 7.43
CA LYS A 124 -10.20 3.48 6.78
C LYS A 124 -10.01 3.37 5.27
N LYS A 125 -9.51 2.24 4.79
CA LYS A 125 -9.21 2.00 3.36
C LYS A 125 -10.43 1.54 2.58
N GLY A 126 -11.31 0.73 3.16
CA GLY A 126 -12.54 0.26 2.55
C GLY A 126 -12.36 -0.81 1.44
N ASN A 127 -11.16 -0.95 0.86
CA ASN A 127 -10.81 -1.99 -0.10
C ASN A 127 -9.80 -3.01 0.46
N MET A 128 -9.67 -3.09 1.77
CA MET A 128 -8.83 -4.08 2.47
C MET A 128 -9.70 -4.95 3.36
N VAL A 129 -9.48 -6.27 3.32
CA VAL A 129 -10.22 -7.26 4.11
C VAL A 129 -9.24 -7.93 5.08
N PRO A 130 -9.34 -7.71 6.40
CA PRO A 130 -8.48 -8.38 7.37
C PRO A 130 -8.93 -9.84 7.54
N VAL A 131 -7.97 -10.78 7.48
CA VAL A 131 -8.22 -12.21 7.62
C VAL A 131 -7.35 -12.75 8.77
N MET A 132 -7.99 -13.07 9.90
CA MET A 132 -7.29 -13.61 11.08
C MET A 132 -7.07 -15.11 10.92
N ALA A 133 -5.98 -15.47 10.28
CA ALA A 133 -5.63 -16.85 9.99
C ALA A 133 -4.12 -17.04 9.91
N ASP A 134 -3.70 -18.30 10.01
CA ASP A 134 -2.31 -18.69 9.76
C ASP A 134 -2.14 -19.02 8.27
N ALA A 135 -1.28 -18.28 7.59
CA ALA A 135 -1.03 -18.42 6.15
C ALA A 135 -0.59 -19.83 5.73
N ARG A 136 -0.04 -20.63 6.66
CA ARG A 136 0.36 -22.04 6.42
C ARG A 136 -0.81 -22.99 6.20
N TYR A 137 -2.04 -22.55 6.50
CA TYR A 137 -3.26 -23.36 6.42
C TYR A 137 -4.33 -22.68 5.55
N PRO A 138 -4.14 -22.57 4.22
CA PRO A 138 -5.08 -21.92 3.29
C PRO A 138 -6.53 -22.41 3.37
N GLU A 139 -6.74 -23.69 3.67
CA GLU A 139 -8.07 -24.30 3.82
C GLU A 139 -8.92 -23.64 4.92
N LYS A 140 -8.30 -22.94 5.88
CA LYS A 140 -9.01 -22.27 6.97
C LYS A 140 -9.61 -20.92 6.58
N TYR A 141 -9.11 -20.32 5.50
CA TYR A 141 -9.56 -19.00 5.04
C TYR A 141 -9.98 -18.95 3.58
N SER A 142 -9.92 -20.08 2.86
CA SER A 142 -10.38 -20.21 1.47
C SER A 142 -11.85 -19.84 1.29
N MET A 143 -12.70 -20.06 2.29
CA MET A 143 -14.13 -19.70 2.23
C MET A 143 -14.38 -18.18 2.22
N ILE A 144 -13.39 -17.37 2.62
CA ILE A 144 -13.46 -15.91 2.68
C ILE A 144 -12.89 -15.29 1.40
N LEU A 145 -12.10 -16.04 0.64
CA LEU A 145 -11.39 -15.56 -0.54
C LEU A 145 -12.16 -15.89 -1.81
N ASP A 146 -12.22 -14.90 -2.71
CA ASP A 146 -12.48 -15.16 -4.12
C ASP A 146 -11.19 -15.66 -4.82
N GLU A 147 -11.30 -16.10 -6.08
CA GLU A 147 -10.14 -16.22 -6.95
C GLU A 147 -9.38 -14.87 -7.01
N VAL A 148 -8.07 -14.93 -6.75
CA VAL A 148 -7.20 -13.74 -6.68
C VAL A 148 -6.31 -13.65 -7.91
N ASP A 149 -6.02 -12.43 -8.35
CA ASP A 149 -5.16 -12.17 -9.51
C ASP A 149 -3.67 -12.32 -9.18
N THR A 150 -3.30 -12.14 -7.91
CA THR A 150 -1.90 -12.18 -7.48
C THR A 150 -1.77 -12.42 -5.97
N ILE A 151 -0.58 -12.87 -5.57
CA ILE A 151 -0.21 -13.11 -4.17
C ILE A 151 1.04 -12.29 -3.87
N TYR A 152 1.08 -11.65 -2.70
CA TYR A 152 2.26 -10.94 -2.20
C TYR A 152 2.60 -11.35 -0.77
#